data_AF-A0A093CA23-F1
#
_entry.id   AF-A0A093CA23-F1
#
_cell.length_a   1.000
_cell.length_b   1.000
_cell.length_c   1.000
_cell.angle_alpha   90.00
_cell.angle_beta   90.00
_cell.angle_gamma   90.00
#
_symmetry.space_group_name_H-M   'P 1'
#
loop_
_entity.id
_entity.type
_entity.pdbx_description
1 polymer ?
#
loop_
_entity_poly.entity_id
_entity_poly.type
_entity_poly.pdbx_seq_one_letter_code
_entity_poly.pdbx_strand_id
1 'polypeptide(L)'
;YFLSLTEEQKCELVERELTEVMDEIQRMKEDSEQTLQNLEAVIEEADVWWNDVKKAIGDFEKDIVGTISSKKGSITASEKLLRYMEEKNHQRDLLRERLRLKNDLLKDYKKKLQQQLRQKEQMGETLDEVDLQQLQIRNAQDREKIDEKNEELLQLKQTSRKTLQVLNFYKRKLQDTMATSASLMKDISQRKELLEKTERESALVEKQRAEAERVNRQLRKQLSDYSAPPVLSYVQQKMAVTDLGNSIKAWERKVAIAEMSLQGCRRAWNQLRMSGNQH
;
A
#
# COMPACT_ATOMS: atom_id res chain seq x y z
N TYR A 1 47.93 6.28 88.44
CA TYR A 1 47.11 7.14 87.58
C TYR A 1 47.35 6.73 86.14
N PHE A 2 46.43 5.96 85.55
CA PHE A 2 46.46 5.71 84.12
C PHE A 2 45.99 7.00 83.43
N LEU A 3 46.84 7.57 82.58
CA LEU A 3 46.44 8.66 81.69
C LEU A 3 45.35 8.13 80.78
N SER A 4 44.12 8.65 80.93
CA SER A 4 43.03 8.34 80.02
C SER A 4 43.31 9.01 78.68
N LEU A 5 43.25 8.24 77.59
CA LEU A 5 43.31 8.74 76.22
C LEU A 5 42.29 9.87 76.03
N THR A 6 42.69 10.93 75.31
CA THR A 6 41.77 12.00 74.92
C THR A 6 40.75 11.45 73.91
N GLU A 7 39.57 12.08 73.81
CA GLU A 7 38.54 11.66 72.86
C GLU A 7 39.04 11.66 71.41
N GLU A 8 39.92 12.60 71.07
CA GLU A 8 40.57 12.70 69.76
C GLU A 8 41.47 11.49 69.48
N GLN A 9 42.31 11.09 70.44
CA GLN A 9 43.16 9.89 70.33
C GLN A 9 42.33 8.59 70.22
N LYS A 10 41.14 8.54 70.83
CA LYS A 10 40.21 7.42 70.67
C LYS A 10 39.61 7.38 69.28
N CYS A 11 39.21 8.53 68.72
CA CYS A 11 38.71 8.62 67.34
C CYS A 11 39.78 8.20 66.33
N GLU A 12 41.01 8.70 66.46
CA GLU A 12 42.14 8.31 65.59
C GLU A 12 42.41 6.80 65.66
N LEU A 13 42.37 6.22 66.86
CA LEU A 13 42.53 4.78 67.03
C LEU A 13 41.40 4.01 66.34
N VAL A 14 40.14 4.43 66.49
CA VAL A 14 38.98 3.78 65.85
C VAL A 14 39.07 3.88 64.32
N GLU A 15 39.47 5.02 63.77
CA GLU A 15 39.63 5.21 62.32
C GLU A 15 40.76 4.33 61.77
N ARG A 16 41.88 4.21 62.50
CA ARG A 16 42.98 3.33 62.11
C ARG A 16 42.56 1.87 62.14
N GLU A 17 41.94 1.40 63.23
CA GLU A 17 41.43 0.03 63.35
C GLU A 17 40.37 -0.26 62.28
N LEU A 18 39.50 0.70 61.96
CA LEU A 18 38.53 0.57 60.87
C LEU A 18 39.23 0.37 59.52
N THR A 19 40.28 1.15 59.25
CA THR A 19 41.07 1.05 58.01
C THR A 19 41.79 -0.30 57.93
N GLU A 20 42.42 -0.74 59.03
CA GLU A 20 43.10 -2.04 59.10
C GLU A 20 42.14 -3.21 58.86
N VAL A 21 40.94 -3.16 59.46
CA VAL A 21 39.89 -4.16 59.25
C VAL A 21 39.37 -4.12 57.82
N MET A 22 39.19 -2.94 57.21
CA MET A 22 38.79 -2.82 55.82
C MET A 22 39.82 -3.44 54.87
N ASP A 23 41.10 -3.17 55.10
CA ASP A 23 42.20 -3.75 54.32
C ASP A 23 42.28 -5.27 54.50
N GLU A 24 42.06 -5.77 55.72
CA GLU A 24 42.02 -7.21 56.00
C GLU A 24 40.85 -7.90 55.30
N ILE A 25 39.65 -7.29 55.32
CA ILE A 25 38.48 -7.78 54.59
C ILE A 25 38.77 -7.83 53.09
N GLN A 26 39.41 -6.80 52.54
CA GLN A 26 39.73 -6.74 51.11
C GLN A 26 40.75 -7.82 50.72
N ARG A 27 41.82 -8.01 51.50
CA ARG A 27 42.79 -9.10 51.28
C ARG A 27 42.13 -10.47 51.36
N MET A 28 41.31 -10.71 52.40
CA MET A 28 40.59 -11.97 52.56
C MET A 28 39.65 -12.23 51.37
N LYS A 29 38.99 -11.19 50.85
CA LYS A 29 38.14 -11.29 49.66
C LYS A 29 38.95 -11.70 48.42
N GLU A 30 40.06 -11.03 48.16
CA GLU A 30 40.96 -11.34 47.03
C GLU A 30 41.51 -12.77 47.11
N ASP A 31 41.97 -13.20 48.28
CA ASP A 31 42.46 -14.56 48.50
C ASP A 31 41.35 -15.60 48.31
N SER A 32 40.14 -15.31 48.80
CA SER A 32 38.99 -16.20 48.64
C SER A 32 38.56 -16.35 47.18
N GLU A 33 38.57 -15.25 46.41
CA GLU A 33 38.22 -15.23 44.99
C GLU A 33 39.28 -15.97 44.17
N GLN A 34 40.57 -15.74 44.44
CA GLN A 34 41.65 -16.48 43.80
C GLN A 34 41.58 -17.98 44.10
N THR A 35 41.25 -18.35 45.34
CA THR A 35 41.07 -19.76 45.73
C THR A 35 39.88 -20.38 45.01
N LEU A 36 38.75 -19.67 44.94
CA LEU A 36 37.55 -20.13 44.24
C LEU A 36 37.83 -20.37 42.75
N GLN A 37 38.47 -19.41 42.07
CA GLN A 37 38.86 -19.54 40.67
C GLN A 37 39.80 -20.74 40.44
N ASN A 38 40.75 -20.98 41.35
CA ASN A 38 41.64 -22.14 41.26
C ASN A 38 40.87 -23.46 41.43
N LEU A 39 39.93 -23.53 42.37
CA LEU A 39 39.10 -24.71 42.58
C LEU A 39 38.18 -24.99 41.38
N GLU A 40 37.56 -23.95 40.81
CA GLU A 40 36.76 -24.08 39.58
C GLU A 40 37.59 -24.63 38.43
N ALA A 41 38.79 -24.09 38.20
CA ALA A 41 39.70 -24.58 37.17
C ALA A 41 40.10 -26.06 37.37
N VAL A 42 40.32 -26.48 38.62
CA VAL A 42 40.62 -27.89 38.94
C VAL A 42 39.43 -28.80 38.69
N ILE A 43 38.21 -28.36 39.01
CA ILE A 43 36.98 -29.12 38.75
C ILE A 43 36.78 -29.29 37.23
N GLU A 44 36.91 -28.21 36.47
CA GLU A 44 36.81 -28.26 35.01
C GLU A 44 37.85 -29.20 34.39
N GLU A 45 39.10 -29.15 34.86
CA GLU A 45 40.14 -30.07 34.41
C GLU A 45 39.77 -31.53 34.73
N ALA A 46 39.29 -31.80 35.95
CA ALA A 46 38.88 -33.14 36.36
C ALA A 46 37.72 -33.68 35.51
N ASP A 47 36.74 -32.84 35.18
CA ASP A 47 35.61 -33.21 34.33
C ASP A 47 36.04 -33.55 32.89
N VAL A 48 36.98 -32.78 32.33
CA VAL A 48 37.56 -33.07 31.01
C VAL A 48 38.31 -34.41 31.05
N TRP A 49 39.16 -34.62 32.05
CA TRP A 49 39.89 -35.87 32.24
C TRP A 49 38.95 -37.07 32.40
N TRP A 50 37.88 -36.92 33.18
CA TRP A 50 36.89 -37.98 33.38
C TRP A 50 36.22 -38.39 32.07
N ASN A 51 35.82 -37.42 31.25
CA ASN A 51 35.22 -37.67 29.95
C ASN A 51 36.19 -38.36 28.99
N ASP A 52 37.46 -37.95 28.98
CA ASP A 52 38.51 -38.56 28.16
C ASP A 52 38.79 -40.02 28.57
N VAL A 53 38.86 -40.29 29.88
CA VAL A 53 39.03 -41.66 30.41
C VAL A 53 37.83 -42.52 30.04
N LYS A 54 36.61 -42.03 30.24
CA LYS A 54 35.38 -42.76 29.89
C LYS A 54 35.35 -43.11 28.40
N LYS A 55 35.74 -42.16 27.54
CA LYS A 55 35.88 -42.40 26.09
C LYS A 55 36.97 -43.42 25.79
N ALA A 56 38.14 -43.32 26.41
CA ALA A 56 39.23 -44.26 26.21
C ALA A 56 38.87 -45.70 26.62
N ILE A 57 38.09 -45.86 27.69
CA ILE A 57 37.53 -47.16 28.11
C ILE A 57 36.58 -47.69 27.05
N GLY A 58 35.61 -46.88 26.59
CA GLY A 58 34.65 -47.31 25.56
C GLY A 58 35.31 -47.67 24.22
N ASP A 59 36.31 -46.89 23.79
CA ASP A 59 37.11 -47.18 22.60
C ASP A 59 37.88 -48.50 22.75
N PHE A 60 38.49 -48.73 23.91
CA PHE A 60 39.20 -49.98 24.19
C PHE A 60 38.27 -51.21 24.22
N GLU A 61 37.11 -51.09 24.87
CA GLU A 61 36.10 -52.15 24.89
C GLU A 61 35.62 -52.49 23.48
N LYS A 62 35.39 -51.49 22.64
CA LYS A 62 34.94 -51.69 21.25
C LYS A 62 36.05 -52.29 20.37
N ASP A 63 37.22 -51.65 20.33
CA ASP A 63 38.25 -51.95 19.34
C ASP A 63 39.10 -53.18 19.70
N ILE A 64 39.24 -53.45 21.01
CA ILE A 64 40.04 -54.55 21.53
C ILE A 64 39.14 -55.66 22.06
N VAL A 65 38.35 -55.40 23.12
CA VAL A 65 37.59 -56.46 23.80
C VAL A 65 36.56 -57.09 22.85
N GLY A 66 35.77 -56.28 22.14
CA GLY A 66 34.76 -56.74 21.20
C GLY A 66 35.34 -57.51 20.01
N THR A 67 36.54 -57.16 19.54
CA THR A 67 37.15 -57.83 18.38
C THR A 67 37.93 -59.09 18.75
N ILE A 68 38.52 -59.13 19.95
CA ILE A 68 39.40 -60.22 20.38
C ILE A 68 38.64 -61.30 21.17
N SER A 69 37.40 -61.04 21.58
CA SER A 69 36.57 -61.92 22.43
C SER A 69 36.58 -63.40 21.99
N SER A 70 36.51 -63.69 20.68
CA SER A 70 36.51 -65.07 20.15
C SER A 70 37.89 -65.70 19.91
N LYS A 71 38.98 -64.92 20.01
CA LYS A 71 40.37 -65.34 19.74
C LYS A 71 41.32 -65.03 20.91
N LYS A 72 40.78 -64.90 22.12
CA LYS A 72 41.52 -64.56 23.33
C LYS A 72 42.64 -65.57 23.58
N GLY A 73 43.87 -65.07 23.73
CA GLY A 73 45.08 -65.91 23.90
C GLY A 73 45.80 -66.32 22.61
N SER A 74 45.29 -65.94 21.42
CA SER A 74 46.00 -66.15 20.16
C SER A 74 47.09 -65.11 19.91
N ILE A 75 48.09 -65.45 19.09
CA ILE A 75 49.16 -64.53 18.67
C ILE A 75 48.55 -63.28 17.99
N THR A 76 47.53 -63.48 17.14
CA THR A 76 46.82 -62.38 16.46
C THR A 76 46.13 -61.43 17.42
N ALA A 77 45.63 -61.92 18.56
CA ALA A 77 45.05 -61.08 19.60
C ALA A 77 46.11 -60.18 20.26
N SER A 78 47.26 -60.75 20.59
CA SER A 78 48.40 -60.01 21.18
C SER A 78 48.97 -58.97 20.21
N GLU A 79 49.13 -59.30 18.93
CA GLU A 79 49.57 -58.35 17.90
C GLU A 79 48.61 -57.17 17.73
N LYS A 80 47.30 -57.43 17.79
CA LYS A 80 46.30 -56.35 17.68
C LYS A 80 46.34 -55.42 18.90
N LEU A 81 46.49 -55.98 20.10
CA LEU A 81 46.64 -55.21 21.33
C LEU A 81 47.92 -54.36 21.31
N LEU A 82 49.03 -54.93 20.85
CA LEU A 82 50.29 -54.21 20.69
C LEU A 82 50.15 -53.03 19.73
N ARG A 83 49.58 -53.25 18.54
CA ARG A 83 49.34 -52.19 17.55
C ARG A 83 48.44 -51.08 18.08
N TYR A 84 47.39 -51.44 18.83
CA TYR A 84 46.53 -50.45 19.48
C TYR A 84 47.31 -49.61 20.51
N MET A 85 48.15 -50.24 21.33
CA MET A 85 48.98 -49.51 22.31
C MET A 85 50.00 -48.59 21.62
N GLU A 86 50.64 -49.05 20.54
CA GLU A 86 51.57 -48.24 19.74
C GLU A 86 50.87 -47.02 19.13
N GLU A 87 49.71 -47.22 18.51
CA GLU A 87 48.91 -46.13 17.92
C GLU A 87 48.47 -45.11 19.00
N LYS A 88 47.98 -45.58 20.16
CA LYS A 88 47.58 -44.68 21.25
C LYS A 88 48.77 -43.94 21.86
N ASN A 89 49.93 -44.58 21.97
CA ASN A 89 51.16 -43.92 22.39
C ASN A 89 51.58 -42.83 21.41
N HIS A 90 51.53 -43.13 20.10
CA HIS A 90 51.84 -42.16 19.05
C HIS A 90 50.90 -40.95 19.11
N GLN A 91 49.59 -41.17 19.24
CA GLN A 91 48.60 -40.10 19.40
C GLN A 91 48.86 -39.23 20.64
N ARG A 92 49.24 -39.85 21.76
CA ARG A 92 49.60 -39.13 23.00
C ARG A 92 50.86 -38.28 22.82
N ASP A 93 51.87 -38.78 22.12
CA ASP A 93 53.09 -38.02 21.85
C ASP A 93 52.83 -36.82 20.92
N LEU A 94 51.99 -36.99 19.89
CA LEU A 94 51.53 -35.89 19.04
C LEU A 94 50.77 -34.81 19.83
N LEU A 95 49.90 -35.23 20.76
CA LEU A 95 49.17 -34.30 21.63
C LEU A 95 50.14 -33.56 22.57
N ARG A 96 51.12 -34.26 23.14
CA ARG A 96 52.14 -33.67 24.01
C ARG A 96 52.91 -32.56 23.28
N GLU A 97 53.40 -32.82 22.07
CA GLU A 97 54.12 -31.82 21.29
C GLU A 97 53.22 -30.62 20.93
N ARG A 98 51.96 -30.87 20.55
CA ARG A 98 50.99 -29.80 20.30
C ARG A 98 50.77 -28.91 21.53
N LEU A 99 50.58 -29.52 22.71
CA LEU A 99 50.38 -28.79 23.96
C LEU A 99 51.63 -28.01 24.37
N ARG A 100 52.82 -28.59 24.18
CA ARG A 100 54.10 -27.91 24.43
C ARG A 100 54.23 -26.63 23.58
N LEU A 101 54.02 -26.72 22.27
CA LEU A 101 54.07 -25.57 21.37
C LEU A 101 53.05 -24.48 21.76
N LYS A 102 51.83 -24.88 22.14
CA LYS A 102 50.80 -23.95 22.61
C LYS A 102 51.19 -23.28 23.93
N ASN A 103 51.81 -24.02 24.85
CA ASN A 103 52.29 -23.49 26.12
C ASN A 103 53.41 -22.45 25.91
N ASP A 104 54.36 -22.74 25.03
CA ASP A 104 55.45 -21.82 24.69
C ASP A 104 54.89 -20.52 24.06
N LEU A 105 53.94 -20.63 23.13
CA LEU A 105 53.26 -19.47 22.54
C LEU A 105 52.53 -18.62 23.59
N LEU A 106 51.79 -19.26 24.50
CA LEU A 106 51.05 -18.56 25.57
C LEU A 106 52.00 -17.91 26.59
N LYS A 107 53.14 -18.53 26.90
CA LYS A 107 54.18 -17.92 27.74
C LYS A 107 54.73 -16.65 27.11
N ASP A 108 55.02 -16.67 25.82
CA ASP A 108 55.52 -15.49 25.11
C ASP A 108 54.45 -14.39 25.02
N TYR A 109 53.19 -14.77 24.81
CA TYR A 109 52.07 -13.82 24.85
C TYR A 109 51.88 -13.18 26.24
N LYS A 110 51.94 -13.99 27.31
CA LYS A 110 51.90 -13.50 28.70
C LYS A 110 53.04 -12.51 28.96
N LYS A 111 54.27 -12.81 28.54
CA LYS A 111 55.42 -11.91 28.68
C LYS A 111 55.19 -10.57 27.97
N LYS A 112 54.65 -10.59 26.75
CA LYS A 112 54.30 -9.37 26.00
C LYS A 112 53.25 -8.52 26.73
N LEU A 113 52.18 -9.15 27.22
CA LEU A 113 51.15 -8.45 27.99
C LEU A 113 51.70 -7.86 29.28
N GLN A 114 52.52 -8.61 30.03
CA GLN A 114 53.18 -8.09 31.24
C GLN A 114 54.11 -6.92 30.94
N GLN A 115 54.80 -6.94 29.79
CA GLN A 115 55.62 -5.81 29.34
C GLN A 115 54.77 -4.59 28.99
N GLN A 116 53.65 -4.78 28.30
CA GLN A 116 52.70 -3.71 28.00
C GLN A 116 52.08 -3.12 29.27
N LEU A 117 51.74 -3.97 30.25
CA LEU A 117 51.24 -3.53 31.55
C LEU A 117 52.29 -2.69 32.28
N ARG A 118 53.54 -3.15 32.38
CA ARG A 118 54.63 -2.37 32.96
C ARG A 118 54.87 -1.05 32.23
N GLN A 119 54.81 -1.04 30.90
CA GLN A 119 54.90 0.21 30.13
C GLN A 119 53.74 1.14 30.43
N LYS A 120 52.52 0.61 30.62
CA LYS A 120 51.34 1.40 31.00
C LYS A 120 51.41 1.91 32.44
N GLU A 121 51.96 1.14 33.37
CA GLU A 121 52.22 1.54 34.76
C GLU A 121 53.32 2.60 34.84
N GLN A 122 54.41 2.45 34.08
CA GLN A 122 55.50 3.42 33.98
C GLN A 122 55.08 4.70 33.23
N MET A 123 54.19 4.59 32.24
CA MET A 123 53.50 5.74 31.63
C MET A 123 52.34 6.25 32.51
N GLY A 124 51.98 5.52 33.57
CA GLY A 124 50.95 5.84 34.54
C GLY A 124 51.45 6.73 35.67
N GLU A 125 52.77 6.93 35.75
CA GLU A 125 53.38 8.03 36.47
C GLU A 125 53.17 9.29 35.62
N THR A 126 52.00 9.91 35.78
CA THR A 126 51.52 11.20 35.23
C THR A 126 50.41 11.10 34.15
N LEU A 127 49.22 10.62 34.53
CA LEU A 127 48.04 11.42 34.16
C LEU A 127 48.08 12.60 35.13
N ASP A 128 48.69 13.72 34.71
CA ASP A 128 48.68 14.93 35.51
C ASP A 128 47.22 15.23 35.86
N GLU A 129 46.94 15.62 37.08
CA GLU A 129 45.59 16.04 37.51
C GLU A 129 45.00 17.09 36.55
N VAL A 130 45.87 17.86 35.90
CA VAL A 130 45.60 18.78 34.80
C VAL A 130 45.00 18.10 33.57
N ASP A 131 45.50 16.95 33.13
CA ASP A 131 44.96 16.21 31.98
C ASP A 131 43.57 15.64 32.27
N LEU A 132 43.34 15.17 33.50
CA LEU A 132 42.04 14.70 33.93
C LEU A 132 41.02 15.85 33.97
N GLN A 133 41.41 17.00 34.55
CA GLN A 133 40.59 18.20 34.55
C GLN A 133 40.33 18.71 33.13
N GLN A 134 41.32 18.66 32.24
CA GLN A 134 41.16 19.06 30.85
C GLN A 134 40.19 18.14 30.09
N LEU A 135 40.22 16.82 30.34
CA LEU A 135 39.23 15.88 29.80
C LEU A 135 37.83 16.13 30.37
N GLN A 136 37.70 16.46 31.65
CA GLN A 136 36.42 16.81 32.26
C GLN A 136 35.83 18.09 31.64
N ILE A 137 36.65 19.13 31.47
CA ILE A 137 36.24 20.37 30.81
C ILE A 137 35.82 20.11 29.37
N ARG A 138 36.60 19.32 28.62
CA ARG A 138 36.27 18.97 27.23
C ARG A 138 34.95 18.20 27.13
N ASN A 139 34.75 17.21 27.99
CA ASN A 139 33.49 16.46 28.05
C ASN A 139 32.30 17.36 28.42
N ALA A 140 32.48 18.32 29.34
CA ALA A 140 31.43 19.28 29.69
C ALA A 140 31.08 20.17 28.48
N GLN A 141 32.07 20.70 27.78
CA GLN A 141 31.88 21.51 26.56
C GLN A 141 31.23 20.72 25.42
N ASP A 142 31.64 19.47 25.22
CA ASP A 142 31.04 18.62 24.19
C ASP A 142 29.61 18.23 24.54
N ARG A 143 29.29 18.03 25.83
CA ARG A 143 27.93 17.79 26.29
C ARG A 143 27.04 19.01 26.09
N GLU A 144 27.52 20.21 26.40
CA GLU A 144 26.80 21.46 26.15
C GLU A 144 26.51 21.65 24.66
N LYS A 145 27.49 21.41 23.77
CA LYS A 145 27.28 21.43 22.31
C LYS A 145 26.26 20.39 21.85
N ILE A 146 26.26 19.19 22.43
CA ILE A 146 25.25 18.16 22.11
C ILE A 146 23.86 18.67 22.51
N ASP A 147 23.73 19.28 23.68
CA ASP A 147 22.45 19.82 24.15
C ASP A 147 21.96 20.99 23.29
N GLU A 148 22.84 21.92 22.90
CA GLU A 148 22.54 22.98 21.93
C GLU A 148 22.05 22.42 20.60
N LYS A 149 22.75 21.41 20.06
CA LYS A 149 22.38 20.76 18.79
C LYS A 149 21.05 20.01 18.90
N ASN A 150 20.77 19.42 20.05
CA ASN A 150 19.50 18.75 20.31
C ASN A 150 18.35 19.75 20.37
N GLU A 151 18.55 20.93 20.97
CA GLU A 151 17.54 21.99 21.00
C GLU A 151 17.31 22.56 19.59
N GLU A 152 18.37 22.84 18.83
CA GLU A 152 18.27 23.23 17.40
C GLU A 152 17.47 22.20 16.60
N LEU A 153 17.75 20.90 16.78
CA LEU A 153 17.04 19.81 16.13
C LEU A 153 15.56 19.78 16.53
N LEU A 154 15.25 20.03 17.80
CA LEU A 154 13.88 20.09 18.28
C LEU A 154 13.11 21.25 17.64
N GLN A 155 13.71 22.43 17.56
CA GLN A 155 13.12 23.61 16.90
C GLN A 155 12.90 23.36 15.40
N LEU A 156 13.87 22.74 14.72
CA LEU A 156 13.72 22.34 13.32
C LEU A 156 12.61 21.31 13.12
N LYS A 157 12.48 20.32 13.99
CA LYS A 157 11.39 19.33 13.95
C LYS A 157 10.02 20.00 14.14
N GLN A 158 9.90 20.93 15.08
CA GLN A 158 8.65 21.68 15.28
C GLN A 158 8.29 22.52 14.06
N THR A 159 9.28 23.22 13.49
CA THR A 159 9.10 24.03 12.29
C THR A 159 8.69 23.17 11.09
N SER A 160 9.39 22.04 10.87
CA SER A 160 9.04 21.07 9.84
C SER A 160 7.62 20.53 10.00
N ARG A 161 7.21 20.21 11.23
CA ARG A 161 5.83 19.78 11.53
C ARG A 161 4.80 20.86 11.17
N LYS A 162 5.04 22.13 11.54
CA LYS A 162 4.16 23.26 11.19
C LYS A 162 4.09 23.44 9.68
N THR A 163 5.22 23.39 8.98
CA THR A 163 5.28 23.47 7.51
C THR A 163 4.52 22.34 6.85
N LEU A 164 4.64 21.10 7.34
CA LEU A 164 3.88 19.96 6.85
C LEU A 164 2.36 20.10 7.07
N GLN A 165 1.94 20.69 8.20
CA GLN A 165 0.52 20.98 8.44
C GLN A 165 -0.03 21.98 7.41
N VAL A 166 0.71 23.07 7.17
CA VAL A 166 0.35 24.09 6.17
C VAL A 166 0.32 23.50 4.76
N LEU A 167 1.33 22.72 4.39
CA LEU A 167 1.40 22.04 3.09
C LEU A 167 0.19 21.12 2.87
N ASN A 168 -0.15 20.30 3.87
CA ASN A 168 -1.29 19.39 3.78
C ASN A 168 -2.62 20.15 3.70
N PHE A 169 -2.76 21.27 4.40
CA PHE A 169 -3.92 22.13 4.29
C PHE A 169 -4.11 22.64 2.85
N TYR A 170 -3.05 23.20 2.25
CA TYR A 170 -3.11 23.70 0.87
C TYR A 170 -3.29 22.58 -0.16
N LYS A 171 -2.71 21.38 0.07
CA LYS A 171 -2.94 20.21 -0.77
C LYS A 171 -4.41 19.80 -0.81
N ARG A 172 -5.09 19.75 0.35
CA ARG A 172 -6.53 19.47 0.43
C ARG A 172 -7.35 20.54 -0.28
N LYS A 173 -7.08 21.82 0.02
CA LYS A 173 -7.77 22.94 -0.63
C LYS A 173 -7.63 22.88 -2.15
N LEU A 174 -6.43 22.55 -2.65
CA LEU A 174 -6.20 22.37 -4.08
C LEU A 174 -7.04 21.22 -4.64
N GLN A 175 -7.05 20.04 -4.00
CA GLN A 175 -7.84 18.90 -4.42
C GLN A 175 -9.35 19.22 -4.47
N ASP A 176 -9.87 19.94 -3.47
CA ASP A 176 -11.27 20.37 -3.44
C ASP A 176 -11.58 21.35 -4.59
N THR A 177 -10.70 22.32 -4.83
CA THR A 177 -10.85 23.26 -5.96
C THR A 177 -10.76 22.57 -7.33
N MET A 178 -9.93 21.53 -7.47
CA MET A 178 -9.85 20.74 -8.69
C MET A 178 -11.11 19.90 -8.90
N ALA A 179 -11.64 19.27 -7.85
CA ALA A 179 -12.86 18.47 -7.92
C ALA A 179 -14.07 19.33 -8.30
N THR A 180 -14.22 20.48 -7.65
CA THR A 180 -15.26 21.47 -7.98
C THR A 180 -15.11 22.00 -9.41
N SER A 181 -13.90 22.33 -9.86
CA SER A 181 -13.62 22.74 -11.24
C SER A 181 -14.03 21.66 -12.25
N ALA A 182 -13.67 20.39 -12.00
CA ALA A 182 -14.06 19.27 -12.85
C ALA A 182 -15.59 19.10 -12.92
N SER A 183 -16.28 19.23 -11.78
CA SER A 183 -17.74 19.21 -11.74
C SER A 183 -18.35 20.35 -12.53
N LEU A 184 -17.83 21.58 -12.38
CA LEU A 184 -18.30 22.75 -13.13
C LEU A 184 -18.06 22.60 -14.64
N MET A 185 -16.94 22.02 -15.06
CA MET A 185 -16.69 21.75 -16.48
C MET A 185 -17.69 20.75 -17.07
N LYS A 186 -18.05 19.70 -16.31
CA LYS A 186 -19.09 18.75 -16.71
C LYS A 186 -20.44 19.44 -16.85
N ASP A 187 -20.80 20.24 -15.84
CA ASP A 187 -22.03 21.06 -15.79
C ASP A 187 -22.14 22.03 -16.97
N ILE A 188 -21.04 22.71 -17.32
CA ILE A 188 -20.97 23.63 -18.46
C ILE A 188 -21.19 22.85 -19.76
N SER A 189 -20.57 21.68 -19.91
CA SER A 189 -20.71 20.84 -21.10
C SER A 189 -22.15 20.37 -21.28
N GLN A 190 -22.79 19.90 -20.20
CA GLN A 190 -24.21 19.50 -20.21
C GLN A 190 -25.14 20.67 -20.55
N ARG A 191 -24.90 21.85 -19.97
CA ARG A 191 -25.70 23.05 -20.27
C ARG A 191 -25.56 23.49 -21.74
N LYS A 192 -24.35 23.39 -22.32
CA LYS A 192 -24.14 23.68 -23.75
C LYS A 192 -24.91 22.73 -24.66
N GLU A 193 -24.91 21.44 -24.36
CA GLU A 193 -25.68 20.44 -25.12
C GLU A 193 -27.19 20.71 -25.04
N LEU A 194 -27.71 21.01 -23.85
CA LEU A 194 -29.12 21.37 -23.66
C LEU A 194 -29.49 22.66 -24.39
N LEU A 195 -28.61 23.66 -24.38
CA LEU A 195 -28.82 24.91 -25.11
C LEU A 195 -28.93 24.63 -26.62
N GLU A 196 -27.99 23.87 -27.18
CA GLU A 196 -28.00 23.53 -28.60
C GLU A 196 -29.26 22.74 -28.99
N LYS A 197 -29.74 21.84 -28.12
CA LYS A 197 -31.02 21.15 -28.34
C LYS A 197 -32.21 22.11 -28.34
N THR A 198 -32.26 23.02 -27.36
CA THR A 198 -33.32 24.03 -27.24
C THR A 198 -33.34 24.98 -28.42
N GLU A 199 -32.18 25.41 -28.92
CA GLU A 199 -32.04 26.25 -30.11
C GLU A 199 -32.57 25.55 -31.37
N ARG A 200 -32.25 24.27 -31.56
CA ARG A 200 -32.81 23.46 -32.67
C ARG A 200 -34.32 23.33 -32.58
N GLU A 201 -34.85 23.05 -31.38
CA GLU A 201 -36.30 22.96 -31.15
C GLU A 201 -36.99 24.31 -31.40
N SER A 202 -36.42 25.42 -30.91
CA SER A 202 -36.92 26.78 -31.14
C SER A 202 -36.98 27.13 -32.63
N ALA A 203 -35.92 26.82 -33.39
CA ALA A 203 -35.88 27.04 -34.83
C ALA A 203 -36.95 26.21 -35.58
N LEU A 204 -37.18 24.97 -35.16
CA LEU A 204 -38.24 24.13 -35.71
C LEU A 204 -39.63 24.70 -35.42
N VAL A 205 -39.88 25.11 -34.17
CA VAL A 205 -41.15 25.71 -33.74
C VAL A 205 -41.41 27.01 -34.50
N GLU A 206 -40.40 27.86 -34.69
CA GLU A 206 -40.57 29.11 -35.44
C GLU A 206 -40.88 28.84 -36.92
N LYS A 207 -40.26 27.82 -37.53
CA LYS A 207 -40.61 27.38 -38.89
C LYS A 207 -42.07 26.91 -38.97
N GLN A 208 -42.49 26.05 -38.05
CA GLN A 208 -43.88 25.56 -38.00
C GLN A 208 -44.87 26.70 -37.76
N ARG A 209 -44.54 27.65 -36.88
CA ARG A 209 -45.32 28.86 -36.63
C ARG A 209 -45.45 29.70 -37.90
N ALA A 210 -44.37 29.94 -38.63
CA ALA A 210 -44.40 30.70 -39.88
C ALA A 210 -45.27 30.03 -40.97
N GLU A 211 -45.19 28.70 -41.09
CA GLU A 211 -46.05 27.92 -41.98
C GLU A 211 -47.53 28.04 -41.59
N ALA A 212 -47.85 27.89 -40.29
CA ALA A 212 -49.20 28.03 -39.76
C ALA A 212 -49.74 29.46 -39.95
N GLU A 213 -48.93 30.49 -39.69
CA GLU A 213 -49.30 31.89 -39.94
C GLU A 213 -49.58 32.14 -41.42
N ARG A 214 -48.77 31.58 -42.33
CA ARG A 214 -49.01 31.69 -43.78
C ARG A 214 -50.36 31.11 -44.17
N VAL A 215 -50.69 29.92 -43.69
CA VAL A 215 -51.99 29.27 -43.93
C VAL A 215 -53.12 30.09 -43.34
N ASN A 216 -52.98 30.57 -42.10
CA ASN A 216 -54.00 31.40 -41.44
C ASN A 216 -54.27 32.70 -42.23
N ARG A 217 -53.22 33.38 -42.69
CA ARG A 217 -53.35 34.57 -43.54
C ARG A 217 -54.10 34.25 -44.85
N GLN A 218 -53.80 33.11 -45.48
CA GLN A 218 -54.49 32.69 -46.70
C GLN A 218 -55.98 32.44 -46.45
N LEU A 219 -56.33 31.71 -45.38
CA LEU A 219 -57.71 31.45 -45.00
C LEU A 219 -58.47 32.73 -44.67
N ARG A 220 -57.84 33.70 -43.97
CA ARG A 220 -58.44 35.01 -43.70
C ARG A 220 -58.71 35.80 -44.97
N LYS A 221 -57.79 35.77 -45.94
CA LYS A 221 -58.02 36.39 -47.26
C LYS A 221 -59.18 35.73 -48.00
N GLN A 222 -59.23 34.41 -48.02
CA GLN A 222 -60.37 33.69 -48.62
C GLN A 222 -61.69 34.05 -47.94
N LEU A 223 -61.70 34.21 -46.61
CA LEU A 223 -62.88 34.63 -45.86
C LEU A 223 -63.28 36.08 -46.16
N SER A 224 -62.32 36.99 -46.37
CA SER A 224 -62.62 38.38 -46.74
C SER A 224 -63.09 38.51 -48.19
N ASP A 225 -62.53 37.70 -49.09
CA ASP A 225 -62.93 37.67 -50.50
C ASP A 225 -64.30 36.99 -50.68
N TYR A 226 -64.68 36.12 -49.73
CA TYR A 226 -66.00 35.51 -49.67
C TYR A 226 -67.04 36.53 -49.20
N SER A 227 -67.73 37.15 -50.16
CA SER A 227 -68.97 37.87 -49.91
C SER A 227 -70.15 36.96 -50.19
N ALA A 228 -70.96 36.67 -49.16
CA ALA A 228 -72.16 35.88 -49.31
C ALA A 228 -73.10 36.57 -50.32
N PRO A 229 -73.48 35.91 -51.43
CA PRO A 229 -74.42 36.48 -52.38
C PRO A 229 -75.71 36.88 -51.65
N PRO A 230 -76.32 38.04 -51.96
CA PRO A 230 -77.60 38.41 -51.38
C PRO A 230 -78.59 37.26 -51.53
N VAL A 231 -79.33 36.91 -50.46
CA VAL A 231 -80.23 35.74 -50.44
C VAL A 231 -81.16 35.69 -51.66
N LEU A 232 -81.61 36.87 -52.11
CA LEU A 232 -82.40 37.05 -53.33
C LEU A 232 -81.69 36.56 -54.60
N SER A 233 -80.40 36.85 -54.79
CA SER A 233 -79.67 36.38 -55.98
C SER A 233 -79.44 34.87 -55.95
N TYR A 234 -79.19 34.29 -54.77
CA TYR A 234 -79.11 32.84 -54.60
C TYR A 234 -80.46 32.17 -54.91
N VAL A 235 -81.57 32.73 -54.41
CA VAL A 235 -82.92 32.22 -54.69
C VAL A 235 -83.25 32.34 -56.18
N GLN A 236 -82.92 33.46 -56.83
CA GLN A 236 -83.11 33.62 -58.28
C GLN A 236 -82.28 32.62 -59.10
N GLN A 237 -81.01 32.39 -58.73
CA GLN A 237 -80.20 31.35 -59.38
C GLN A 237 -80.75 29.94 -59.13
N LYS A 238 -81.24 29.65 -57.92
CA LYS A 238 -81.89 28.38 -57.58
C LYS A 238 -83.16 28.17 -58.41
N MET A 239 -83.98 29.22 -58.56
CA MET A 239 -85.17 29.23 -59.40
C MET A 239 -84.82 28.98 -60.86
N ALA A 240 -83.80 29.66 -61.39
CA ALA A 240 -83.31 29.44 -62.75
C ALA A 240 -82.85 28.00 -62.97
N VAL A 241 -82.15 27.40 -61.99
CA VAL A 241 -81.75 25.99 -62.04
C VAL A 241 -82.98 25.06 -62.03
N THR A 242 -84.00 25.34 -61.21
CA THR A 242 -85.23 24.55 -61.21
C THR A 242 -86.03 24.69 -62.50
N ASP A 243 -86.08 25.90 -63.07
CA ASP A 243 -86.78 26.17 -64.34
C ASP A 243 -86.09 25.48 -65.51
N LEU A 244 -84.75 25.53 -65.55
CA LEU A 244 -83.96 24.76 -66.51
C LEU A 244 -84.19 23.26 -66.33
N GLY A 245 -84.23 22.76 -65.09
CA GLY A 245 -84.55 21.36 -64.79
C GLY A 245 -85.95 20.96 -65.26
N ASN A 246 -86.94 21.83 -65.09
CA ASN A 246 -88.30 21.62 -65.59
C ASN A 246 -88.36 21.66 -67.12
N SER A 247 -87.62 22.56 -67.75
CA SER A 247 -87.47 22.65 -69.20
C SER A 247 -86.83 21.39 -69.77
N ILE A 248 -85.75 20.88 -69.15
CA ILE A 248 -85.13 19.60 -69.50
C ILE A 248 -86.16 18.48 -69.45
N LYS A 249 -86.91 18.34 -68.34
CA LYS A 249 -87.98 17.33 -68.22
C LYS A 249 -89.08 17.50 -69.28
N ALA A 250 -89.42 18.72 -69.64
CA ALA A 250 -90.41 18.99 -70.69
C ALA A 250 -89.88 18.58 -72.07
N TRP A 251 -88.60 18.84 -72.36
CA TRP A 251 -87.93 18.38 -73.58
C TRP A 251 -87.80 16.87 -73.61
N GLU A 252 -87.44 16.22 -72.50
CA GLU A 252 -87.42 14.76 -72.37
C GLU A 252 -88.80 14.15 -72.70
N ARG A 253 -89.89 14.75 -72.21
CA ARG A 253 -91.26 14.32 -72.56
C ARG A 253 -91.58 14.52 -74.04
N LYS A 254 -91.18 15.65 -74.64
CA LYS A 254 -91.37 15.90 -76.08
C LYS A 254 -90.60 14.89 -76.93
N VAL A 255 -89.37 14.56 -76.55
CA VAL A 255 -88.56 13.52 -77.19
C VAL A 255 -89.26 12.17 -77.08
N ALA A 256 -89.75 11.80 -75.89
CA ALA A 256 -90.50 10.55 -75.70
C ALA A 256 -91.78 10.47 -76.57
N ILE A 257 -92.54 11.57 -76.69
CA ILE A 257 -93.72 11.64 -77.58
C ILE A 257 -93.29 11.50 -79.05
N ALA A 258 -92.21 12.15 -79.45
CA ALA A 258 -91.67 12.04 -80.81
C ALA A 258 -91.18 10.62 -81.11
N GLU A 259 -90.54 9.95 -80.16
CA GLU A 259 -90.14 8.54 -80.26
C GLU A 259 -91.35 7.61 -80.35
N MET A 260 -92.38 7.82 -79.52
CA MET A 260 -93.64 7.07 -79.60
C MET A 260 -94.36 7.29 -80.93
N SER A 261 -94.36 8.52 -81.45
CA SER A 261 -94.94 8.86 -82.75
C SER A 261 -94.16 8.20 -83.89
N LEU A 262 -92.83 8.23 -83.83
CA LEU A 262 -91.95 7.52 -84.76
C LEU A 262 -92.21 6.01 -84.70
N GLN A 263 -92.39 5.45 -83.51
CA GLN A 263 -92.73 4.04 -83.33
C GLN A 263 -94.11 3.71 -83.88
N GLY A 264 -95.10 4.59 -83.71
CA GLY A 264 -96.42 4.51 -84.33
C GLY A 264 -96.37 4.53 -85.85
N CYS A 265 -95.65 5.50 -86.44
CA CYS A 265 -95.40 5.57 -87.87
C CYS A 265 -94.66 4.32 -88.39
N ARG A 266 -93.67 3.80 -87.65
CA ARG A 266 -93.00 2.53 -87.99
C ARG A 266 -93.94 1.34 -87.95
N ARG A 267 -94.85 1.26 -86.97
CA ARG A 267 -95.87 0.19 -86.89
C ARG A 267 -96.87 0.30 -88.05
N ALA A 268 -97.37 1.50 -88.35
CA ALA A 268 -98.26 1.74 -89.49
C ALA A 268 -97.58 1.41 -90.83
N TRP A 269 -96.32 1.81 -91.00
CA TRP A 269 -95.50 1.46 -92.16
C TRP A 269 -95.27 -0.05 -92.28
N ASN A 270 -94.98 -0.73 -91.17
CA ASN A 270 -94.82 -2.19 -91.17
C ASN A 270 -96.14 -2.93 -91.44
N GLN A 271 -97.30 -2.42 -90.98
CA GLN A 271 -98.60 -2.98 -91.35
C GLN A 271 -98.91 -2.79 -92.84
N LEU A 272 -98.64 -1.62 -93.42
CA LEU A 272 -98.73 -1.38 -94.86
C LEU A 272 -97.80 -2.32 -95.66
N ARG A 273 -96.60 -2.57 -95.15
CA ARG A 273 -95.64 -3.51 -95.76
C ARG A 273 -96.07 -4.98 -95.65
N MET A 274 -96.72 -5.38 -94.55
CA MET A 274 -97.20 -6.75 -94.36
C MET A 274 -98.52 -7.03 -95.11
N SER A 275 -99.39 -6.01 -95.30
CA SER A 275 -100.58 -6.11 -96.15
C SER A 275 -100.26 -6.05 -97.65
N GLY A 276 -99.11 -5.49 -98.03
CA GLY A 276 -98.59 -5.52 -99.41
C GLY A 276 -97.88 -6.82 -99.80
N ASN A 277 -97.70 -7.76 -98.88
CA ASN A 277 -97.02 -9.06 -99.11
C ASN A 277 -98.00 -10.27 -99.09
N GLN A 278 -99.30 -10.02 -99.18
CA GLN A 278 -100.33 -11.02 -99.50
C GLN A 278 -101.05 -10.62 -100.79
N HIS A 279 -100.30 -10.55 -101.90
CA HIS A 279 -100.72 -10.85 -103.27
C HIS A 279 -99.47 -11.06 -104.13
#